data_AF-A0A563TY92-F1
#
_entry.id   AF-A0A563TY92-F1
#
_cell.length_a   1.000
_cell.length_b   1.000
_cell.length_c   1.000
_cell.angle_alpha   90.00
_cell.angle_beta   90.00
_cell.angle_gamma   90.00
#
_symmetry.space_group_name_H-M   'P 1'
#
loop_
_entity.id
_entity.type
_entity.pdbx_description
1 polymer ?
#
loop_
_entity_poly.entity_id
_entity_poly.type
_entity_poly.pdbx_seq_one_letter_code
_entity_poly.pdbx_strand_id
1 'polypeptide(L)'
;MKPVAASTYKILAHTAVKDFNYSDTVDWAGEMMMLGHETENLLILASLTKPVNYFETVKYLNAAISELGLSLALGKDGIISYSRYYIIQIAKGLNVKQNLERICKFAIDIDYKSSIYDFCKLSWAWHDLDWTDNNGMQWYWEGATKDNIEQISIDTAKQWLTDNKSHIDNWPVQ
;
A
#
# COMPACT_ATOMS: atom_id res chain seq x y z
N MET A 1 8.76 20.38 8.23
CA MET A 1 7.43 19.87 7.85
C MET A 1 7.11 18.69 8.76
N LYS A 2 5.86 18.54 9.21
CA LYS A 2 5.46 17.38 10.03
C LYS A 2 5.56 16.10 9.17
N PRO A 3 5.97 14.96 9.75
CA PRO A 3 6.03 13.69 9.00
C PRO A 3 4.64 13.27 8.51
N VAL A 4 4.59 12.44 7.47
CA VAL A 4 3.34 11.84 6.97
C VAL A 4 3.33 10.34 7.25
N ALA A 5 2.15 9.79 7.51
CA ALA A 5 1.99 8.36 7.76
C ALA A 5 2.21 7.54 6.48
N ALA A 6 2.67 6.30 6.59
CA ALA A 6 2.86 5.44 5.40
C ALA A 6 1.53 5.17 4.67
N SER A 7 0.41 5.08 5.39
CA SER A 7 -0.93 4.96 4.83
C SER A 7 -1.31 6.12 3.91
N THR A 8 -0.64 7.28 4.04
CA THR A 8 -0.84 8.43 3.13
C THR A 8 -0.64 8.03 1.67
N TYR A 9 0.35 7.19 1.35
CA TYR A 9 0.57 6.75 -0.04
C TYR A 9 -0.61 5.95 -0.61
N LYS A 10 -1.26 5.15 0.24
CA LYS A 10 -2.49 4.43 -0.12
C LYS A 10 -3.64 5.41 -0.33
N ILE A 11 -3.83 6.35 0.59
CA ILE A 11 -4.92 7.33 0.53
C ILE A 11 -4.83 8.24 -0.69
N LEU A 12 -3.65 8.77 -1.01
CA LEU A 12 -3.51 9.70 -2.13
C LEU A 12 -3.74 9.03 -3.50
N ALA A 13 -3.68 7.70 -3.55
CA ALA A 13 -3.96 6.92 -4.75
C ALA A 13 -5.42 6.48 -4.88
N HIS A 14 -6.34 6.95 -4.02
CA HIS A 14 -7.71 6.43 -3.97
C HIS A 14 -8.48 6.52 -5.31
N THR A 15 -8.14 7.49 -6.17
CA THR A 15 -8.76 7.64 -7.50
C THR A 15 -8.19 6.67 -8.55
N ALA A 16 -7.00 6.10 -8.31
CA ALA A 16 -6.34 5.15 -9.20
C ALA A 16 -6.72 3.69 -8.92
N VAL A 17 -7.49 3.43 -7.85
CA VAL A 17 -7.86 2.08 -7.40
C VAL A 17 -9.37 1.90 -7.53
N LYS A 18 -9.79 0.98 -8.39
CA LYS A 18 -11.21 0.75 -8.71
C LYS A 18 -12.06 0.44 -7.47
N ASP A 19 -11.59 -0.49 -6.63
CA ASP A 19 -12.31 -0.97 -5.45
C ASP A 19 -11.67 -0.46 -4.15
N PHE A 20 -11.32 0.84 -4.11
CA PHE A 20 -10.70 1.44 -2.93
C PHE A 20 -11.61 1.38 -1.70
N ASN A 21 -11.06 0.90 -0.57
CA ASN A 21 -11.79 0.86 0.70
C ASN A 21 -11.69 2.20 1.43
N TYR A 22 -12.73 3.03 1.32
CA TYR A 22 -12.79 4.33 1.97
C TYR A 22 -12.75 4.26 3.51
N SER A 23 -12.99 3.11 4.12
CA SER A 23 -12.83 2.95 5.57
C SER A 23 -11.37 3.11 6.02
N ASP A 24 -10.40 2.92 5.12
CA ASP A 24 -8.98 3.16 5.39
C ASP A 24 -8.67 4.64 5.65
N THR A 25 -9.52 5.56 5.21
CA THR A 25 -9.36 7.01 5.43
C THR A 25 -9.49 7.38 6.91
N VAL A 26 -10.29 6.63 7.67
CA VAL A 26 -10.47 6.83 9.11
C VAL A 26 -9.19 6.47 9.87
N ASP A 27 -8.55 5.35 9.50
CA ASP A 27 -7.26 4.94 10.10
C ASP A 27 -6.16 5.94 9.75
N TRP A 28 -6.07 6.32 8.48
CA TRP A 28 -5.11 7.33 8.04
C TRP A 28 -5.29 8.66 8.77
N ALA A 29 -6.53 9.11 8.98
CA ALA A 29 -6.80 10.33 9.72
C ALA A 29 -6.29 10.25 11.16
N GLY A 30 -6.54 9.13 11.86
CA GLY A 30 -5.99 8.87 13.19
C GLY A 30 -4.46 8.84 13.21
N GLU A 31 -3.82 8.19 12.22
CA GLU A 31 -2.36 8.16 12.08
C GLU A 31 -1.77 9.56 11.86
N MET A 32 -2.37 10.38 11.01
CA MET A 32 -1.93 11.75 10.76
C MET A 32 -2.09 12.63 12.01
N MET A 33 -3.18 12.46 12.77
CA MET A 33 -3.36 13.14 14.06
C MET A 33 -2.29 12.75 15.08
N MET A 34 -1.93 11.47 15.17
CA MET A 34 -0.83 11.02 16.04
C MET A 34 0.53 11.62 15.64
N LEU A 35 0.70 11.99 14.36
CA LEU A 35 1.88 12.72 13.86
C LEU A 35 1.78 14.24 14.08
N GLY A 36 0.74 14.70 14.77
CA GLY A 36 0.50 16.07 15.16
C GLY A 36 -0.20 16.92 14.10
N HIS A 37 -0.77 16.34 13.04
CA HIS A 37 -1.58 17.08 12.09
C HIS A 37 -2.99 17.30 12.64
N GLU A 38 -3.48 18.53 12.59
CA GLU A 38 -4.80 18.88 13.10
C GLU A 38 -5.45 19.84 12.10
N THR A 39 -6.40 19.31 11.33
CA THR A 39 -7.25 20.09 10.43
C THR A 39 -8.70 19.69 10.62
N GLU A 40 -9.64 20.56 10.27
CA GLU A 40 -11.07 20.30 10.48
C GLU A 40 -11.52 19.02 9.79
N ASN A 41 -11.15 18.85 8.51
CA ASN A 41 -11.60 17.69 7.75
C ASN A 41 -10.89 16.40 8.17
N LEU A 42 -9.67 16.49 8.69
CA LEU A 42 -8.97 15.35 9.26
C LEU A 42 -9.67 14.84 10.54
N LEU A 43 -10.09 15.77 11.42
CA LEU A 43 -10.86 15.44 12.63
C LEU A 43 -12.21 14.81 12.28
N ILE A 44 -12.91 15.33 11.27
CA ILE A 44 -14.17 14.75 10.79
C ILE A 44 -13.94 13.31 10.34
N LEU A 45 -12.93 13.04 9.49
CA LEU A 45 -12.63 11.68 9.01
C LEU A 45 -12.32 10.72 10.17
N ALA A 46 -11.52 11.14 11.15
CA ALA A 46 -11.18 10.33 12.31
C ALA A 46 -12.39 10.01 13.21
N SER A 47 -13.45 10.83 13.15
CA SER A 47 -14.69 10.61 13.91
C SER A 47 -15.70 9.68 13.24
N LEU A 48 -15.49 9.32 11.97
CA LEU A 48 -16.43 8.47 11.24
C LEU A 48 -16.41 7.03 11.78
N THR A 49 -17.59 6.42 11.86
CA THR A 49 -17.73 4.99 12.21
C THR A 49 -17.66 4.14 10.95
N LYS A 50 -16.82 3.10 10.96
CA LYS A 50 -16.68 2.15 9.84
C LYS A 50 -17.82 1.12 9.83
N PRO A 51 -18.25 0.60 8.66
CA PRO A 51 -17.81 0.99 7.32
C PRO A 51 -18.37 2.35 6.92
N VAL A 52 -17.60 3.12 6.15
CA VAL A 52 -17.99 4.47 5.74
C VAL A 52 -18.65 4.50 4.36
N ASN A 53 -19.52 5.47 4.12
CA ASN A 53 -20.11 5.72 2.82
C ASN A 53 -19.20 6.58 1.94
N TYR A 54 -18.97 6.17 0.69
CA TYR A 54 -18.14 6.91 -0.28
C TYR A 54 -18.58 8.38 -0.45
N PHE A 55 -19.87 8.62 -0.69
CA PHE A 55 -20.41 9.95 -0.98
C PHE A 55 -20.28 10.90 0.20
N GLU A 56 -20.32 10.38 1.43
CA GLU A 56 -20.10 11.15 2.64
C GLU A 56 -18.62 11.43 2.87
N THR A 57 -17.76 10.46 2.57
CA THR A 57 -16.33 10.47 2.93
C THR A 57 -15.48 11.28 1.95
N VAL A 58 -15.73 11.15 0.64
CA VAL A 58 -14.81 11.65 -0.40
C VAL A 58 -14.61 13.18 -0.34
N LYS A 59 -15.64 13.93 0.05
CA LYS A 59 -15.55 15.39 0.20
C LYS A 59 -14.60 15.79 1.32
N TYR A 60 -14.69 15.11 2.48
CA TYR A 60 -13.82 15.38 3.63
C TYR A 60 -12.41 14.88 3.37
N LEU A 61 -12.26 13.76 2.66
CA LEU A 61 -10.98 13.26 2.21
C LEU A 61 -10.23 14.30 1.34
N ASN A 62 -10.88 14.79 0.28
CA ASN A 62 -10.26 15.74 -0.63
C ASN A 62 -9.93 17.07 0.06
N ALA A 63 -10.81 17.53 0.97
CA ALA A 63 -10.56 18.73 1.76
C ALA A 63 -9.37 18.53 2.72
N ALA A 64 -9.29 17.41 3.45
CA ALA A 64 -8.17 17.10 4.32
C ALA A 64 -6.84 17.01 3.56
N ILE A 65 -6.83 16.38 2.38
CA ILE A 65 -5.65 16.33 1.50
C ILE A 65 -5.19 17.76 1.13
N SER A 66 -6.12 18.62 0.73
CA SER A 66 -5.83 20.02 0.40
C SER A 66 -5.32 20.82 1.59
N GLU A 67 -5.93 20.68 2.77
CA GLU A 67 -5.53 21.37 4.00
C GLU A 67 -4.12 20.99 4.47
N LEU A 68 -3.73 19.73 4.24
CA LEU A 68 -2.41 19.21 4.56
C LEU A 68 -1.33 19.60 3.53
N GLY A 69 -1.70 20.31 2.45
CA GLY A 69 -0.78 20.63 1.35
C GLY A 69 -0.33 19.39 0.57
N LEU A 70 -1.14 18.34 0.56
CA LEU A 70 -0.88 17.10 -0.16
C LEU A 70 -1.57 17.12 -1.52
N SER A 71 -1.08 16.28 -2.43
CA SER A 71 -1.64 16.16 -3.78
C SER A 71 -2.01 14.71 -4.10
N LEU A 72 -3.03 14.53 -4.94
CA LEU A 72 -3.50 13.19 -5.36
C LEU A 72 -2.54 12.55 -6.34
N ALA A 73 -2.27 11.26 -6.15
CA ALA A 73 -1.41 10.48 -7.02
C ALA A 73 -2.24 9.94 -8.19
N LEU A 74 -2.05 10.52 -9.37
CA LEU A 74 -2.87 10.24 -10.55
C LEU A 74 -2.17 9.28 -11.52
N GLY A 75 -2.95 8.56 -12.31
CA GLY A 75 -2.43 7.72 -13.40
C GLY A 75 -1.38 6.71 -12.93
N LYS A 76 -0.16 6.80 -13.48
CA LYS A 76 0.95 5.90 -13.13
C LYS A 76 1.46 6.13 -11.70
N ASP A 77 1.46 7.37 -11.24
CA ASP A 77 1.94 7.73 -9.91
C ASP A 77 1.00 7.20 -8.83
N GLY A 78 -0.31 7.16 -9.11
CA GLY A 78 -1.30 6.50 -8.26
C GLY A 78 -0.99 5.01 -8.04
N ILE A 79 -0.57 4.31 -9.10
CA ILE A 79 -0.21 2.88 -9.03
C ILE A 79 1.04 2.69 -8.18
N ILE A 80 2.07 3.51 -8.40
CA ILE A 80 3.31 3.42 -7.62
C ILE A 80 3.05 3.78 -6.15
N SER A 81 2.25 4.82 -5.90
CA SER A 81 1.88 5.27 -4.55
C SER A 81 1.08 4.21 -3.79
N TYR A 82 0.04 3.63 -4.41
CA TYR A 82 -0.75 2.57 -3.78
C TYR A 82 0.11 1.33 -3.46
N SER A 83 0.95 0.93 -4.42
CA SER A 83 1.87 -0.20 -4.26
C SER A 83 2.88 0.04 -3.13
N ARG A 84 3.43 1.26 -3.07
CA ARG A 84 4.42 1.67 -2.06
C ARG A 84 3.94 1.41 -0.64
N TYR A 85 2.66 1.67 -0.34
CA TYR A 85 2.13 1.41 1.00
C TYR A 85 2.33 -0.07 1.41
N TYR A 86 1.89 -1.02 0.58
CA TYR A 86 1.99 -2.44 0.89
C TYR A 86 3.45 -2.91 0.89
N ILE A 87 4.27 -2.41 -0.04
CA ILE A 87 5.69 -2.74 -0.11
C ILE A 87 6.44 -2.23 1.12
N ILE A 88 6.10 -1.05 1.67
CA ILE A 88 6.63 -0.58 2.95
C ILE A 88 6.27 -1.53 4.09
N GLN A 89 5.04 -2.05 4.13
CA GLN A 89 4.65 -3.01 5.16
C GLN A 89 5.45 -4.32 5.04
N ILE A 90 5.61 -4.83 3.81
CA ILE A 90 6.42 -6.02 3.52
C ILE A 90 7.88 -5.79 3.94
N ALA A 91 8.49 -4.67 3.55
CA ALA A 91 9.89 -4.36 3.88
C ALA A 91 10.14 -4.27 5.40
N LYS A 92 9.11 -3.95 6.19
CA LYS A 92 9.13 -3.93 7.66
C LYS A 92 8.84 -5.30 8.30
N GLY A 93 8.56 -6.33 7.52
CA GLY A 93 8.16 -7.66 8.02
C GLY A 93 6.74 -7.69 8.60
N LEU A 94 5.88 -6.72 8.28
CA LEU A 94 4.53 -6.62 8.84
C LEU A 94 3.54 -7.34 7.93
N ASN A 95 2.89 -8.41 8.43
CA ASN A 95 1.86 -9.17 7.71
C ASN A 95 2.26 -9.46 6.25
N VAL A 96 3.48 -9.96 6.05
CA VAL A 96 4.15 -10.02 4.75
C VAL A 96 3.27 -10.70 3.70
N LYS A 97 2.77 -11.89 4.02
CA LYS A 97 1.91 -12.68 3.14
C LYS A 97 0.62 -11.95 2.76
N GLN A 98 -0.09 -11.38 3.72
CA GLN A 98 -1.34 -10.65 3.44
C GLN A 98 -1.08 -9.41 2.58
N ASN A 99 0.06 -8.74 2.77
CA ASN A 99 0.42 -7.59 1.94
C ASN A 99 0.85 -8.00 0.53
N LEU A 100 1.49 -9.17 0.34
CA LEU A 100 1.74 -9.77 -0.98
C LEU A 100 0.44 -10.07 -1.72
N GLU A 101 -0.53 -10.69 -1.04
CA GLU A 101 -1.84 -11.00 -1.62
C GLU A 101 -2.56 -9.71 -2.07
N ARG A 102 -2.51 -8.65 -1.25
CA ARG A 102 -3.13 -7.36 -1.56
C ARG A 102 -2.48 -6.66 -2.76
N ILE A 103 -1.15 -6.59 -2.81
CA ILE A 103 -0.48 -5.98 -3.95
C ILE A 103 -0.62 -6.82 -5.21
N CYS A 104 -0.66 -8.16 -5.10
CA CYS A 104 -0.89 -8.99 -6.27
C CYS A 104 -2.31 -8.84 -6.82
N LYS A 105 -3.33 -8.81 -5.95
CA LYS A 105 -4.71 -8.50 -6.37
C LYS A 105 -4.76 -7.17 -7.12
N PHE A 106 -4.11 -6.13 -6.57
CA PHE A 106 -4.03 -4.84 -7.24
C PHE A 106 -3.32 -4.92 -8.60
N ALA A 107 -2.23 -5.68 -8.70
CA ALA A 107 -1.51 -5.90 -9.96
C ALA A 107 -2.41 -6.54 -11.03
N ILE A 108 -3.23 -7.52 -10.63
CA ILE A 108 -4.23 -8.17 -11.51
C ILE A 108 -5.27 -7.14 -11.97
N ASP A 109 -5.80 -6.32 -11.06
CA ASP A 109 -6.83 -5.32 -11.36
C ASP A 109 -6.37 -4.25 -12.35
N ILE A 110 -5.05 -4.02 -12.48
CA ILE A 110 -4.45 -3.07 -13.42
C ILE A 110 -3.78 -3.73 -14.63
N ASP A 111 -4.13 -5.00 -14.92
CA ASP A 111 -3.62 -5.81 -16.05
C ASP A 111 -2.10 -6.05 -16.00
N TYR A 112 -1.61 -6.50 -14.85
CA TYR A 112 -0.23 -6.96 -14.61
C TYR A 112 0.86 -5.95 -15.01
N LYS A 113 0.70 -4.67 -14.68
CA LYS A 113 1.78 -3.71 -14.91
C LYS A 113 3.09 -4.19 -14.28
N SER A 114 4.15 -4.17 -15.09
CA SER A 114 5.40 -4.88 -14.84
C SER A 114 6.10 -4.53 -13.53
N SER A 115 5.94 -3.29 -13.04
CA SER A 115 6.71 -2.79 -11.89
C SER A 115 6.39 -3.46 -10.57
N ILE A 116 5.29 -4.22 -10.45
CA ILE A 116 4.90 -4.91 -9.21
C ILE A 116 4.64 -6.41 -9.40
N TYR A 117 4.95 -6.93 -10.59
CA TYR A 117 4.67 -8.33 -10.94
C TYR A 117 5.45 -9.34 -10.08
N ASP A 118 6.66 -8.98 -9.63
CA ASP A 118 7.46 -9.83 -8.75
C ASP A 118 6.72 -10.17 -7.44
N PHE A 119 5.93 -9.25 -6.91
CA PHE A 119 5.12 -9.52 -5.71
C PHE A 119 3.97 -10.50 -5.98
N CYS A 120 3.46 -10.59 -7.21
CA CYS A 120 2.54 -11.66 -7.58
C CYS A 120 3.23 -13.02 -7.61
N LYS A 121 4.41 -13.12 -8.23
CA LYS A 121 5.17 -14.37 -8.24
C LYS A 121 5.49 -14.84 -6.82
N LEU A 122 5.88 -13.94 -5.93
CA LEU A 122 6.11 -14.25 -4.52
C LEU A 122 4.83 -14.70 -3.80
N SER A 123 3.70 -14.01 -4.04
CA SER A 123 2.40 -14.41 -3.47
C SER A 123 1.99 -15.81 -3.91
N TRP A 124 2.16 -16.15 -5.18
CA TRP A 124 1.83 -17.48 -5.71
C TRP A 124 2.82 -18.55 -5.25
N ALA A 125 4.12 -18.23 -5.21
CA ALA A 125 5.13 -19.12 -4.64
C ALA A 125 4.79 -19.48 -3.19
N TRP A 126 4.43 -18.48 -2.39
CA TRP A 126 4.07 -18.70 -0.99
C TRP A 126 2.81 -19.55 -0.86
N HIS A 127 1.79 -19.26 -1.67
CA HIS A 127 0.56 -20.06 -1.67
C HIS A 127 0.86 -21.53 -2.01
N ASP A 128 1.62 -21.82 -3.05
CA ASP A 128 2.03 -23.19 -3.40
C ASP A 128 2.78 -23.89 -2.26
N LEU A 129 3.67 -23.15 -1.58
CA LEU A 129 4.41 -23.66 -0.44
C LEU A 129 3.49 -24.01 0.74
N ASP A 130 2.39 -23.29 0.98
CA ASP A 130 1.46 -23.64 2.07
C ASP A 130 0.81 -25.02 1.88
N TRP A 131 0.56 -25.42 0.64
CA TRP A 131 -0.18 -26.64 0.29
C TRP A 131 0.70 -27.87 0.11
N THR A 132 2.01 -27.72 0.28
CA THR A 132 2.99 -28.76 0.05
C THR A 132 3.75 -29.09 1.33
N ASP A 133 4.38 -30.26 1.43
CA ASP A 133 5.22 -30.60 2.60
C ASP A 133 6.51 -29.75 2.61
N ASN A 134 7.44 -29.95 3.56
CA ASN A 134 8.68 -29.17 3.63
C ASN A 134 9.59 -29.25 2.38
N ASN A 135 9.29 -30.16 1.43
CA ASN A 135 9.93 -30.28 0.12
C ASN A 135 9.07 -29.71 -1.02
N GLY A 136 8.15 -28.82 -0.69
CA GLY A 136 7.16 -28.30 -1.61
C GLY A 136 7.73 -27.64 -2.85
N MET A 137 7.23 -28.06 -4.01
CA MET A 137 7.54 -27.43 -5.28
C MET A 137 6.66 -26.19 -5.46
N GLN A 138 7.30 -25.05 -5.69
CA GLN A 138 6.68 -23.86 -6.26
C GLN A 138 7.40 -23.51 -7.56
N TRP A 139 6.69 -22.86 -8.50
CA TRP A 139 7.18 -22.64 -9.86
C TRP A 139 7.48 -21.18 -10.18
N TYR A 140 7.32 -20.28 -9.21
CA TYR A 140 7.25 -18.84 -9.45
C TYR A 140 8.51 -18.08 -9.03
N TRP A 141 9.29 -18.62 -8.10
CA TRP A 141 10.47 -17.94 -7.57
C TRP A 141 11.61 -18.91 -7.26
N GLU A 142 12.64 -18.94 -8.10
CA GLU A 142 13.77 -19.86 -7.92
C GLU A 142 14.41 -19.74 -6.52
N GLY A 143 14.61 -20.89 -5.87
CA GLY A 143 15.23 -20.96 -4.53
C GLY A 143 14.30 -20.63 -3.35
N ALA A 144 13.03 -20.28 -3.59
CA ALA A 144 12.08 -20.06 -2.51
C ALA A 144 11.62 -21.38 -1.86
N THR A 145 11.63 -21.39 -0.53
CA THR A 145 11.20 -22.48 0.34
C THR A 145 10.31 -21.92 1.46
N LYS A 146 9.65 -22.79 2.22
CA LYS A 146 8.85 -22.38 3.39
C LYS A 146 9.65 -21.55 4.40
N ASP A 147 10.92 -21.88 4.57
CA ASP A 147 11.78 -21.27 5.59
C ASP A 147 12.31 -19.89 5.18
N ASN A 148 12.35 -19.58 3.87
CA ASN A 148 12.99 -18.36 3.37
C ASN A 148 12.06 -17.43 2.57
N ILE A 149 10.86 -17.86 2.16
CA ILE A 149 9.97 -17.06 1.31
C ILE A 149 9.61 -15.71 1.95
N GLU A 150 9.47 -15.66 3.27
CA GLU A 150 9.25 -14.41 4.01
C GLU A 150 10.43 -13.45 3.85
N GLN A 151 11.64 -13.94 4.08
CA GLN A 151 12.86 -13.13 3.98
C GLN A 151 13.11 -12.67 2.54
N ILE A 152 12.91 -13.55 1.55
CA ILE A 152 12.97 -13.19 0.12
C ILE A 152 12.01 -12.04 -0.16
N SER A 153 10.77 -12.14 0.31
CA SER A 153 9.75 -11.11 0.07
C SER A 153 10.12 -9.77 0.69
N ILE A 154 10.66 -9.79 1.91
CA ILE A 154 11.18 -8.59 2.60
C ILE A 154 12.31 -7.95 1.79
N ASP A 155 13.26 -8.74 1.30
CA ASP A 155 14.43 -8.22 0.58
C ASP A 155 14.07 -7.71 -0.81
N THR A 156 13.16 -8.38 -1.52
CA THR A 156 12.55 -7.87 -2.76
C THR A 156 11.86 -6.53 -2.54
N ALA A 157 11.11 -6.38 -1.44
CA ALA A 157 10.45 -5.12 -1.11
C ALA A 157 11.46 -3.98 -0.81
N LYS A 158 12.52 -4.27 -0.07
CA LYS A 158 13.59 -3.28 0.19
C LYS A 158 14.31 -2.87 -1.10
N GLN A 159 14.57 -3.81 -2.00
CA GLN A 159 15.17 -3.52 -3.30
C GLN A 159 14.25 -2.62 -4.13
N TRP A 160 12.96 -2.97 -4.21
CA TRP A 160 11.98 -2.17 -4.94
C TRP A 160 11.89 -0.72 -4.42
N LEU A 161 11.90 -0.52 -3.10
CA LEU A 161 11.90 0.81 -2.49
C LEU A 161 13.17 1.60 -2.82
N THR A 162 14.30 0.91 -2.95
CA THR A 162 15.58 1.53 -3.35
C THR A 162 15.54 1.97 -4.81
N ASP A 163 15.05 1.10 -5.70
CA ASP A 163 14.97 1.37 -7.14
C ASP A 163 13.98 2.50 -7.47
N ASN A 164 12.94 2.65 -6.66
CA ASN A 164 11.91 3.67 -6.84
C ASN A 164 12.16 4.93 -5.99
N LYS A 165 13.31 5.03 -5.31
CA LYS A 165 13.60 6.09 -4.33
C LYS A 165 13.42 7.52 -4.89
N SER A 166 13.84 7.77 -6.13
CA SER A 166 13.72 9.09 -6.77
C SER A 166 12.28 9.52 -7.02
N HIS A 167 11.37 8.57 -7.27
CA HIS A 167 9.93 8.84 -7.37
C HIS A 167 9.29 8.98 -5.98
N ILE A 168 9.88 8.29 -5.00
CA ILE A 168 9.43 8.19 -3.62
C ILE A 168 9.72 9.45 -2.79
N ASP A 169 10.89 10.08 -2.98
CA ASP A 169 11.34 11.20 -2.14
C ASP A 169 10.77 12.56 -2.57
N ASN A 170 10.25 12.67 -3.80
CA ASN A 170 9.73 13.91 -4.38
C ASN A 170 8.20 14.08 -4.26
N TRP A 171 7.51 13.19 -3.55
CA TRP A 171 6.05 13.12 -3.42
C TRP A 171 5.67 12.64 -2.01
N PRO A 172 4.66 13.21 -1.31
CA PRO A 172 3.44 13.87 -1.81
C PRO A 172 3.28 15.39 -1.63
N VAL A 173 4.36 16.10 -1.30
CA VAL A 173 4.29 17.52 -0.93
C VAL A 173 4.70 18.38 -2.12
N GLN A 174 3.86 19.36 -2.48
CA GLN A 174 4.20 20.47 -3.38
C GLN A 174 4.36 21.76 -2.60
#